data_AF-A0A131YHK7-F1
#
_entry.id   AF-A0A131YHK7-F1
#
_cell.length_a   1.000
_cell.length_b   1.000
_cell.length_c   1.000
_cell.angle_alpha   90.00
_cell.angle_beta   90.00
_cell.angle_gamma   90.00
#
_symmetry.space_group_name_H-M   'P 1'
#
loop_
_entity.id
_entity.type
_entity.pdbx_description
1 polymer ?
#
loop_
_entity_poly.entity_id
_entity_poly.type
_entity_poly.pdbx_seq_one_letter_code
_entity_poly.pdbx_strand_id
1 'polypeptide(L)'
;MHIGYFLAIILLQASLRPCQKTKGPNGCTPGALPRGTYGVNCTYGDETVRHGKIKGRLPPSCLGLYCWNGTLTPIRCQIPKPRSISGETYVRPNETWPRCCYWRRQCPYVE
;
A
#
# COMPACT_ATOMS: atom_id res chain seq x y z
N MET A 1 -20.53 -45.55 7.64
CA MET A 1 -20.10 -44.24 8.17
C MET A 1 -18.62 -43.99 7.85
N HIS A 2 -18.22 -43.90 6.57
CA HIS A 2 -16.79 -43.72 6.23
C HIS A 2 -16.51 -42.71 5.12
N ILE A 3 -17.52 -42.26 4.35
CA ILE A 3 -17.32 -41.34 3.22
C ILE A 3 -16.94 -39.91 3.68
N GLY A 4 -17.52 -39.43 4.78
CA GLY A 4 -17.22 -38.09 5.32
C GLY A 4 -15.77 -37.94 5.79
N TYR A 5 -15.16 -39.03 6.27
CA TYR A 5 -13.78 -39.02 6.76
C TYR A 5 -12.77 -38.87 5.60
N PHE A 6 -13.01 -39.55 4.47
CA PHE A 6 -12.18 -39.41 3.28
C PHE A 6 -12.27 -38.00 2.68
N LEU A 7 -13.46 -37.40 2.64
CA LEU A 7 -13.65 -36.03 2.15
C LEU A 7 -12.93 -34.99 3.03
N ALA A 8 -12.98 -35.16 4.35
CA ALA A 8 -12.26 -34.30 5.29
C ALA A 8 -10.74 -34.43 5.13
N ILE A 9 -10.22 -35.64 4.91
CA ILE A 9 -8.78 -35.86 4.68
C ILE A 9 -8.32 -35.22 3.37
N ILE A 10 -9.10 -35.34 2.29
CA ILE A 10 -8.75 -34.75 0.98
C ILE A 10 -8.73 -33.22 1.07
N LEU A 11 -9.72 -32.61 1.75
CA LEU A 11 -9.77 -31.16 1.96
C LEU A 11 -8.63 -30.68 2.86
N LEU A 12 -8.26 -31.46 3.90
CA LEU A 12 -7.14 -31.15 4.77
C LEU A 12 -5.79 -31.23 4.02
N GLN A 13 -5.60 -32.24 3.17
CA GLN A 13 -4.40 -32.36 2.32
C GLN A 13 -4.31 -31.27 1.24
N ALA A 14 -5.45 -30.75 0.75
CA ALA A 14 -5.46 -29.62 -0.18
C ALA A 14 -5.04 -28.30 0.50
N SER A 15 -5.41 -28.10 1.77
CA SER A 15 -5.01 -26.93 2.58
C SER A 15 -3.55 -26.98 3.04
N LEU A 16 -2.97 -28.19 3.11
CA LEU A 16 -1.61 -28.46 3.57
C LEU A 16 -0.56 -28.43 2.47
N ARG A 17 -0.86 -27.96 1.24
CA ARG A 17 0.20 -27.64 0.28
C ARG A 17 1.08 -26.55 0.90
N PRO A 18 2.27 -26.90 1.40
CA PRO A 18 3.13 -25.90 2.01
C PRO A 18 3.55 -24.97 0.88
N CYS A 19 3.55 -23.66 1.14
CA CYS A 19 4.47 -22.78 0.44
C CYS A 19 5.85 -23.44 0.52
N GLN A 20 6.30 -24.06 -0.58
CA GLN A 20 7.60 -24.69 -0.64
C GLN A 20 8.62 -23.58 -0.44
N LYS A 21 9.24 -23.61 0.75
CA LYS A 21 10.30 -22.69 1.15
C LYS A 21 11.57 -23.12 0.42
N THR A 22 11.72 -22.74 -0.84
CA THR A 22 12.99 -22.87 -1.55
C THR A 22 13.68 -21.51 -1.63
N LYS A 23 14.81 -21.42 -0.91
CA LYS A 23 15.90 -20.43 -0.99
C LYS A 23 15.66 -19.03 -0.41
N GLY A 24 16.11 -18.83 0.84
CA GLY A 24 16.58 -17.53 1.39
C GLY A 24 15.65 -16.30 1.29
N PRO A 25 16.01 -15.16 1.89
CA PRO A 25 15.24 -13.92 1.78
C PRO A 25 15.21 -13.33 0.35
N ASN A 26 15.98 -13.89 -0.59
CA ASN A 26 16.11 -13.41 -1.98
C ASN A 26 15.53 -14.38 -3.04
N GLY A 27 14.84 -15.45 -2.66
CA GLY A 27 14.36 -16.49 -3.61
C GLY A 27 12.86 -16.53 -3.84
N CYS A 28 12.12 -15.50 -3.43
CA CYS A 28 10.73 -15.35 -3.86
C CYS A 28 10.71 -14.76 -5.26
N THR A 29 10.84 -15.60 -6.30
CA THR A 29 10.45 -15.20 -7.65
C THR A 29 8.94 -15.13 -7.68
N PRO A 30 8.32 -13.96 -7.98
CA PRO A 30 6.88 -13.91 -8.17
C PRO A 30 6.50 -14.95 -9.23
N GLY A 31 5.60 -15.87 -8.87
CA GLY A 31 5.06 -16.81 -9.85
C GLY A 31 4.46 -16.04 -11.03
N ALA A 32 4.56 -16.62 -12.23
CA ALA A 32 3.89 -16.05 -13.39
C ALA A 32 2.40 -15.91 -13.05
N LEU A 33 1.87 -14.70 -13.16
CA LEU A 33 0.42 -14.47 -13.07
C LEU A 33 -0.26 -15.39 -14.09
N PRO A 34 -1.40 -16.03 -13.76
CA PRO A 34 -2.16 -16.81 -14.73
C PRO A 34 -2.35 -15.99 -16.00
N ARG A 35 -2.07 -16.60 -17.16
CA ARG A 35 -2.28 -15.94 -18.47
C ARG A 35 -3.73 -15.49 -18.54
N GLY A 36 -3.96 -14.18 -18.65
CA GLY A 36 -5.30 -13.57 -18.73
C GLY A 36 -5.75 -12.81 -17.48
N THR A 37 -5.10 -12.97 -16.32
CA THR A 37 -5.30 -12.07 -15.16
C THR A 37 -4.48 -10.81 -15.33
N TYR A 38 -4.97 -9.90 -16.17
CA TYR A 38 -4.49 -8.53 -16.18
C TYR A 38 -5.02 -7.86 -14.93
N GLY A 39 -4.14 -7.62 -13.95
CA GLY A 39 -4.52 -6.94 -12.74
C GLY A 39 -5.23 -5.62 -13.08
N VAL A 40 -6.43 -5.43 -12.52
CA VAL A 40 -7.27 -4.27 -12.85
C VAL A 40 -6.64 -3.00 -12.27
N ASN A 41 -6.46 -1.98 -13.10
CA ASN A 41 -6.01 -0.65 -12.67
C ASN A 41 -7.12 0.04 -11.87
N CYS A 42 -6.73 1.00 -11.03
CA CYS A 42 -7.66 1.76 -10.21
C CYS A 42 -7.72 3.20 -10.72
N THR A 43 -8.85 3.87 -10.50
CA THR A 43 -9.02 5.30 -10.77
C THR A 43 -9.29 6.04 -9.48
N TYR A 44 -8.76 7.27 -9.37
CA TYR A 44 -9.01 8.18 -8.26
C TYR A 44 -9.12 9.61 -8.79
N GLY A 45 -10.35 10.10 -8.95
CA GLY A 45 -10.61 11.29 -9.77
C GLY A 45 -10.13 11.05 -11.20
N ASP A 46 -9.35 11.99 -11.74
CA ASP A 46 -8.78 11.91 -13.10
C ASP A 46 -7.49 11.08 -13.19
N GLU A 47 -7.05 10.47 -12.09
CA GLU A 47 -5.79 9.73 -12.04
C GLU A 47 -5.97 8.22 -12.13
N THR A 48 -5.24 7.59 -13.05
CA THR A 48 -5.09 6.13 -13.10
C THR A 48 -3.89 5.67 -12.27
N VAL A 49 -4.10 4.68 -11.42
CA VAL A 49 -3.08 3.98 -10.65
C VAL A 49 -2.98 2.55 -11.17
N ARG A 50 -1.80 2.16 -11.66
CA ARG A 50 -1.60 0.82 -12.22
C ARG A 50 -1.69 -0.24 -11.11
N HIS A 51 -2.22 -1.41 -11.46
CA HIS A 51 -2.22 -2.57 -10.56
C HIS A 51 -0.81 -2.82 -9.98
N GLY A 52 -0.77 -3.05 -8.66
CA GLY A 52 0.47 -3.32 -7.92
C GLY A 52 1.38 -2.11 -7.77
N LYS A 53 0.93 -0.90 -8.14
CA LYS A 53 1.70 0.34 -8.00
C LYS A 53 1.10 1.26 -6.95
N ILE A 54 1.96 2.13 -6.45
CA ILE A 54 1.59 3.24 -5.56
C ILE A 54 1.77 4.53 -6.35
N LYS A 55 0.78 5.41 -6.27
CA LYS A 55 0.88 6.79 -6.78
C LYS A 55 0.77 7.77 -5.61
N GLY A 56 1.76 8.65 -5.47
CA GLY A 56 1.72 9.67 -4.43
C GLY A 56 0.87 10.87 -4.84
N ARG A 57 0.20 11.48 -3.87
CA ARG A 57 -0.54 12.74 -4.04
C ARG A 57 0.15 13.88 -3.30
N LEU A 58 -0.03 15.10 -3.81
CA LEU A 58 0.46 16.34 -3.21
C LEU A 58 -0.41 16.77 -2.00
N PRO A 59 0.07 17.69 -1.15
CA PRO A 59 -0.77 18.39 -0.17
C PRO A 59 -2.00 19.06 -0.83
N PRO A 60 -3.12 19.23 -0.11
CA PRO A 60 -3.32 18.94 1.32
C PRO A 60 -3.55 17.45 1.62
N SER A 61 -3.95 16.65 0.63
CA SER A 61 -4.28 15.23 0.82
C SER A 61 -3.09 14.38 1.25
N CYS A 62 -1.94 14.61 0.60
CA CYS A 62 -0.64 14.00 0.88
C CYS A 62 -0.74 12.56 1.41
N LEU A 63 -1.09 11.68 0.47
CA LEU A 63 -1.36 10.26 0.70
C LEU A 63 -0.78 9.45 -0.46
N GLY A 64 -0.44 8.19 -0.18
CA GLY A 64 -0.13 7.21 -1.20
C GLY A 64 -1.40 6.48 -1.63
N LEU A 65 -1.59 6.23 -2.92
CA LEU A 65 -2.69 5.45 -3.45
C LEU A 65 -2.15 4.13 -3.97
N TYR A 66 -2.39 3.05 -3.24
CA TYR A 66 -2.03 1.71 -3.67
C TYR A 66 -3.19 1.07 -4.42
N CYS A 67 -2.94 0.54 -5.62
CA CYS A 67 -3.95 -0.18 -6.37
C CYS A 67 -3.71 -1.69 -6.32
N TRP A 68 -4.72 -2.43 -5.88
CA TRP A 68 -4.75 -3.88 -5.93
C TRP A 68 -6.04 -4.37 -6.59
N ASN A 69 -5.90 -4.83 -7.82
CA ASN A 69 -6.97 -5.48 -8.59
C ASN A 69 -8.30 -4.69 -8.58
N GLY A 70 -8.25 -3.43 -9.02
CA GLY A 70 -9.40 -2.51 -9.05
C GLY A 70 -9.78 -1.92 -7.69
N THR A 71 -9.19 -2.40 -6.60
CA THR A 71 -9.38 -1.84 -5.26
C THR A 71 -8.28 -0.84 -4.94
N LEU A 72 -8.68 0.39 -4.62
CA LEU A 72 -7.76 1.47 -4.26
C LEU A 72 -7.68 1.60 -2.73
N THR A 73 -6.48 1.45 -2.17
CA THR A 73 -6.22 1.59 -0.73
C THR A 73 -5.41 2.86 -0.46
N PRO A 74 -5.95 3.83 0.29
CA PRO A 74 -5.20 5.02 0.67
C PRO A 74 -4.22 4.73 1.81
N ILE A 75 -2.98 5.19 1.65
CA ILE A 75 -1.90 5.13 2.63
C ILE A 75 -1.70 6.53 3.19
N ARG A 76 -2.14 6.74 4.43
CA ARG A 76 -2.04 8.03 5.12
C ARG A 76 -0.66 8.20 5.75
N CYS A 77 -0.20 9.45 5.86
CA CYS A 77 0.96 9.76 6.68
C CYS A 77 0.65 9.49 8.15
N GLN A 78 1.52 8.76 8.84
CA GLN A 78 1.36 8.47 10.26
C GLN A 78 1.94 9.55 11.18
N ILE A 79 2.71 10.49 10.64
CA ILE A 79 3.34 11.56 11.41
C ILE A 79 2.27 12.63 11.73
N PRO A 80 1.88 12.80 13.01
CA PRO A 80 0.91 13.80 13.41
C PRO A 80 1.48 15.21 13.24
N LYS A 81 0.60 16.20 13.10
CA LYS A 81 1.01 17.61 13.11
C LYS A 81 1.61 17.95 14.49
N PRO A 82 2.81 18.54 14.55
CA PRO A 82 3.36 19.04 15.80
C PRO A 82 2.40 20.04 16.45
N ARG A 83 2.36 20.07 17.78
CA ARG A 83 1.66 21.13 18.50
C ARG A 83 2.40 22.45 18.24
N SER A 84 1.67 23.48 17.82
CA SER A 84 2.23 24.82 17.70
C SER A 84 2.56 25.35 19.09
N ILE A 85 3.84 25.65 19.32
CA ILE A 85 4.31 26.38 20.51
C ILE A 85 4.61 27.80 20.02
N SER A 86 3.93 28.80 20.59
CA SER A 86 4.17 30.25 20.38
C SER A 86 4.58 30.69 18.95
N GLY A 87 3.59 31.01 18.10
CA GLY A 87 3.83 31.67 16.80
C GLY A 87 4.39 30.80 15.68
N GLU A 88 4.66 29.52 15.95
CA GLU A 88 5.17 28.58 14.94
C GLU A 88 4.05 27.99 14.07
N THR A 89 4.15 28.21 12.75
CA THR A 89 3.30 27.56 11.76
C THR A 89 4.01 26.33 11.17
N TYR A 90 3.35 25.18 11.23
CA TYR A 90 3.82 23.94 10.60
C TYR A 90 3.04 23.66 9.31
N VAL A 91 3.76 23.48 8.21
CA VAL A 91 3.21 23.19 6.88
C VAL A 91 3.80 21.90 6.32
N ARG A 92 3.03 21.22 5.47
CA ARG A 92 3.57 20.11 4.67
C ARG A 92 4.33 20.69 3.47
N PRO A 93 5.50 20.15 3.11
CA PRO A 93 6.21 20.60 1.93
C PRO A 93 5.42 20.25 0.68
N ASN A 94 5.55 21.07 -0.37
CA ASN A 94 4.91 20.88 -1.67
C ASN A 94 5.60 19.79 -2.49
N GLU A 95 5.60 18.57 -1.94
CA GLU A 95 6.23 17.39 -2.52
C GLU A 95 5.23 16.23 -2.54
N THR A 96 5.46 15.25 -3.39
CA THR A 96 4.56 14.09 -3.48
C THR A 96 4.76 13.15 -2.29
N TRP A 97 3.71 12.45 -1.85
CA TRP A 97 3.85 11.35 -0.88
C TRP A 97 4.95 10.36 -1.32
N PRO A 98 5.83 9.88 -0.42
CA PRO A 98 5.80 10.07 1.03
C PRO A 98 6.52 11.34 1.52
N ARG A 99 7.12 12.14 0.64
CA ARG A 99 7.95 13.28 1.06
C ARG A 99 7.15 14.42 1.69
N CYS A 100 5.87 14.58 1.36
CA CYS A 100 5.03 15.54 2.08
C CYS A 100 4.58 15.07 3.48
N CYS A 101 4.97 13.87 3.95
CA CYS A 101 4.48 13.35 5.22
C CYS A 101 5.07 13.99 6.46
N TYR A 102 6.22 14.66 6.36
CA TYR A 102 6.81 15.39 7.47
C TYR A 102 6.35 16.84 7.48
N TRP A 103 6.41 17.45 8.67
CA TRP A 103 6.06 18.84 8.87
C TRP A 103 7.32 19.69 8.86
N ARG A 104 7.30 20.79 8.10
CA ARG A 104 8.34 21.82 8.15
C ARG A 104 7.81 22.99 8.97
N ARG A 105 8.65 23.50 9.86
CA ARG A 105 8.41 24.78 10.54
C ARG A 105 8.60 25.89 9.52
N GLN A 106 7.61 26.75 9.40
CA GLN A 106 7.68 27.98 8.64
C GLN A 106 8.02 29.09 9.63
N CYS A 107 9.28 29.55 9.59
CA CYS A 107 9.70 30.71 10.37
C CYS A 107 9.13 31.97 9.68
N PRO A 108 8.61 32.94 10.45
CA PRO A 108 8.31 34.24 9.88
C PRO A 108 9.61 34.80 9.29
N TYR A 109 9.51 35.39 8.09
CA TYR A 109 10.60 36.21 7.57
C TYR A 109 10.82 37.34 8.58
N VAL A 110 12.02 37.40 9.14
CA VAL A 110 12.46 38.55 9.93
C VAL A 110 13.13 39.46 8.89
N GLU A 111 12.40 40.48 8.45
CA GLU A 111 12.99 41.60 7.70
C GLU A 111 13.84 42.48 8.62
#